data_AF-D0NM09-F1
#
_entry.id   AF-D0NM09-F1
#
_cell.length_a   1.000
_cell.length_b   1.000
_cell.length_c   1.000
_cell.angle_alpha   90.00
_cell.angle_beta   90.00
_cell.angle_gamma   90.00
#
_symmetry.space_group_name_H-M   'P 1'
#
loop_
_entity.id
_entity.type
_entity.pdbx_description
1 polymer ?
#
loop_
_entity_poly.entity_id
_entity_poly.type
_entity_poly.pdbx_seq_one_letter_code
_entity_poly.pdbx_strand_id
1 'polypeptide(L)'
;MWPLSGSQLELRLSNPVDHGDSVSKYLFEYAVGESFGKVATKKVFVYNSIENDIAGTFRLQYGDDVTSLLSVHTTASSLQSALNSLSSVRPVSVSRALYVLTGSPSVTFTSASNRLTTPTLSAFQCAMLVKGAGIDVGGKRFIVRAQPVEGSSSIDVELGHGAPDFTENKDLLKLDNSGSERGPYGYIWTISFDNDAGDVVHGKYPGLQFISQLTSIDMSLTIPVSSYGVELGKTGIPADHYGFFEINNDDKVCDTYVVGAPSSVQVVRLFAPTTATDGSFKLKLGSETTADCITLGKSGTLSSLKANLEALDLVSKVTVDEVRAFKVTTTATVTDYDNTGKLTVASAFTSAQVGVLLQDSIIQVSRNPNDFSRHSFLSLHEDPAIILLTKLEC
;
A
#
# COMPACT_ATOMS: atom_id res chain seq x y z
N MET A 1 19.23 6.47 15.93
CA MET A 1 19.88 6.70 14.63
C MET A 1 19.08 7.80 13.98
N TRP A 2 19.74 8.89 13.57
CA TRP A 2 19.05 10.05 13.00
C TRP A 2 19.11 9.92 11.47
N PRO A 3 18.01 10.18 10.75
CA PRO A 3 18.01 10.17 9.30
C PRO A 3 19.01 11.22 8.79
N LEU A 4 19.83 10.82 7.81
CA LEU A 4 20.93 11.60 7.22
C LEU A 4 20.43 12.59 6.16
N SER A 5 19.14 12.54 5.79
CA SER A 5 18.51 13.42 4.81
C SER A 5 17.03 13.63 5.14
N GLY A 6 16.47 14.78 4.72
CA GLY A 6 15.04 15.10 4.85
C GLY A 6 14.11 14.23 4.00
N SER A 7 14.65 13.42 3.07
CA SER A 7 13.91 12.46 2.23
C SER A 7 14.22 10.99 2.56
N GLN A 8 15.01 10.72 3.60
CA GLN A 8 15.37 9.35 3.96
C GLN A 8 14.30 8.70 4.85
N LEU A 9 13.84 7.51 4.45
CA LEU A 9 13.13 6.58 5.32
C LEU A 9 14.10 5.45 5.70
N GLU A 10 14.43 5.35 6.98
CA GLU A 10 15.22 4.24 7.51
C GLU A 10 14.29 3.24 8.22
N LEU A 11 14.23 2.01 7.72
CA LEU A 11 13.44 0.94 8.29
C LEU A 11 14.37 -0.06 9.00
N ARG A 12 14.09 -0.33 10.28
CA ARG A 12 14.69 -1.45 11.01
C ARG A 12 13.59 -2.41 11.41
N LEU A 13 13.71 -3.63 10.91
CA LEU A 13 12.82 -4.73 11.28
C LEU A 13 13.54 -5.58 12.31
N SER A 14 12.91 -5.79 13.46
CA SER A 14 13.33 -6.79 14.43
C SER A 14 12.50 -8.05 14.20
N ASN A 15 13.12 -9.21 14.42
CA ASN A 15 12.39 -10.46 14.41
C ASN A 15 11.16 -10.35 15.33
N PRO A 16 9.96 -10.77 14.87
CA PRO A 16 8.79 -10.81 15.72
C PRO A 16 9.04 -11.76 16.90
N VAL A 17 8.24 -11.61 17.97
CA VAL A 17 8.18 -12.60 19.04
C VAL A 17 7.86 -13.96 18.40
N ASP A 18 8.66 -14.98 18.73
CA ASP A 18 8.66 -16.27 18.07
C ASP A 18 7.30 -16.97 18.20
N HIS A 19 6.57 -17.08 17.09
CA HIS A 19 5.24 -17.69 17.01
C HIS A 19 5.12 -18.69 15.84
N GLY A 20 6.21 -19.03 15.15
CA GLY A 20 6.17 -19.91 13.96
C GLY A 20 7.50 -20.00 13.21
N ASP A 21 7.43 -20.33 11.92
CA ASP A 21 8.62 -20.40 11.05
C ASP A 21 9.32 -19.03 10.94
N SER A 22 10.63 -19.04 10.69
CA SER A 22 11.39 -17.81 10.50
C SER A 22 10.91 -17.03 9.28
N VAL A 23 10.73 -15.72 9.44
CA VAL A 23 10.43 -14.83 8.32
C VAL A 23 11.65 -14.82 7.39
N SER A 24 11.47 -15.25 6.15
CA SER A 24 12.55 -15.27 5.14
C SER A 24 12.60 -13.99 4.30
N LYS A 25 11.46 -13.31 4.15
CA LYS A 25 11.33 -12.07 3.36
C LYS A 25 10.26 -11.16 3.95
N TYR A 26 10.46 -9.86 3.78
CA TYR A 26 9.43 -8.85 4.00
C TYR A 26 9.00 -8.26 2.66
N LEU A 27 7.70 -8.08 2.47
CA LEU A 27 7.19 -7.32 1.35
C LEU A 27 7.01 -5.87 1.78
N PHE A 28 7.69 -4.96 1.10
CA PHE A 28 7.49 -3.53 1.28
C PHE A 28 6.65 -3.00 0.11
N GLU A 29 5.56 -2.29 0.44
CA GLU A 29 4.62 -1.73 -0.53
C GLU A 29 4.52 -0.23 -0.34
N TYR A 30 4.48 0.51 -1.44
CA TYR A 30 4.44 1.96 -1.43
C TYR A 30 3.48 2.48 -2.50
N ALA A 31 2.97 3.69 -2.26
CA ALA A 31 2.12 4.42 -3.17
C ALA A 31 2.47 5.91 -3.09
N VAL A 32 2.31 6.65 -4.19
CA VAL A 32 2.52 8.10 -4.23
C VAL A 32 1.18 8.75 -4.56
N GLY A 33 0.44 9.13 -3.51
CA GLY A 33 -0.88 9.75 -3.60
C GLY A 33 -1.53 9.94 -2.23
N GLU A 34 -2.70 10.58 -2.19
CA GLU A 34 -3.46 10.82 -0.96
C GLU A 34 -4.25 9.59 -0.46
N SER A 35 -4.30 8.50 -1.25
CA SER A 35 -4.95 7.25 -0.86
C SER A 35 -4.22 6.02 -1.41
N PHE A 36 -4.32 4.89 -0.70
CA PHE A 36 -3.81 3.58 -1.12
C PHE A 36 -4.72 2.87 -2.15
N GLY A 37 -5.49 3.64 -2.92
CA GLY A 37 -6.47 3.09 -3.88
C GLY A 37 -7.76 2.63 -3.22
N LYS A 38 -8.44 1.66 -3.85
CA LYS A 38 -9.68 1.05 -3.33
C LYS A 38 -9.45 -0.42 -3.02
N VAL A 39 -9.84 -0.83 -1.82
CA VAL A 39 -9.79 -2.22 -1.37
C VAL A 39 -10.60 -3.12 -2.30
N ALA A 40 -10.03 -4.26 -2.65
CA ALA A 40 -10.78 -5.34 -3.27
C ALA A 40 -11.59 -6.07 -2.21
N THR A 41 -12.75 -6.63 -2.58
CA THR A 41 -13.57 -7.40 -1.62
C THR A 41 -14.03 -8.74 -2.20
N LYS A 42 -14.16 -9.74 -1.32
CA LYS A 42 -14.84 -11.01 -1.59
C LYS A 42 -15.98 -11.16 -0.58
N LYS A 43 -17.06 -11.84 -0.98
CA LYS A 43 -18.20 -12.11 -0.10
C LYS A 43 -18.25 -13.60 0.20
N VAL A 44 -18.31 -13.96 1.47
CA VAL A 44 -18.62 -15.32 1.91
C VAL A 44 -20.04 -15.29 2.43
N PHE A 45 -20.91 -16.13 1.91
CA PHE A 45 -22.31 -16.17 2.34
C PHE A 45 -22.68 -17.57 2.81
N VAL A 46 -23.58 -17.62 3.78
CA VAL A 46 -24.24 -18.83 4.28
C VAL A 46 -25.65 -18.44 4.70
N TYR A 47 -26.68 -19.05 4.13
CA TYR A 47 -28.06 -18.77 4.50
C TYR A 47 -28.98 -19.98 4.37
N ASN A 48 -30.20 -19.84 4.89
CA ASN A 48 -31.32 -20.76 4.69
C ASN A 48 -32.62 -19.94 4.70
N SER A 49 -33.60 -20.34 3.90
CA SER A 49 -34.93 -19.73 3.89
C SER A 49 -35.75 -20.10 5.12
N ILE A 50 -35.40 -21.21 5.78
CA ILE A 50 -36.01 -21.62 7.06
C ILE A 50 -35.22 -20.97 8.19
N GLU A 51 -35.97 -20.37 9.12
CA GLU A 51 -35.43 -19.65 10.24
C GLU A 51 -34.72 -20.58 11.23
N ASN A 52 -33.54 -20.18 11.69
CA ASN A 52 -32.68 -20.91 12.64
C ASN A 52 -32.36 -22.35 12.21
N ASP A 53 -32.47 -22.66 10.91
CA ASP A 53 -32.32 -24.00 10.34
C ASP A 53 -30.92 -24.22 9.74
N ILE A 54 -29.88 -23.76 10.44
CA ILE A 54 -28.50 -23.96 10.01
C ILE A 54 -27.66 -24.39 11.19
N ALA A 55 -26.97 -25.52 11.04
CA ALA A 55 -25.99 -26.03 11.99
C ALA A 55 -24.70 -26.46 11.28
N GLY A 56 -23.68 -26.73 12.09
CA GLY A 56 -22.39 -27.25 11.63
C GLY A 56 -21.31 -26.20 11.51
N THR A 57 -20.30 -26.54 10.71
CA THR A 57 -19.09 -25.73 10.55
C THR A 57 -18.69 -25.64 9.08
N PHE A 58 -17.82 -24.69 8.76
CA PHE A 58 -17.19 -24.56 7.46
C PHE A 58 -15.72 -24.17 7.61
N ARG A 59 -14.98 -24.27 6.52
CA ARG A 59 -13.61 -23.77 6.39
C ARG A 59 -13.49 -22.97 5.11
N LEU A 60 -12.57 -22.01 5.12
CA LEU A 60 -12.14 -21.33 3.90
C LEU A 60 -10.76 -21.85 3.51
N GLN A 61 -10.56 -22.08 2.22
CA GLN A 61 -9.28 -22.49 1.66
C GLN A 61 -8.77 -21.41 0.72
N TYR A 62 -7.49 -21.11 0.80
CA TYR A 62 -6.80 -20.17 -0.09
C TYR A 62 -5.49 -20.80 -0.54
N GLY A 63 -5.40 -21.16 -1.83
CA GLY A 63 -4.32 -22.03 -2.29
C GLY A 63 -4.34 -23.38 -1.54
N ASP A 64 -3.20 -23.76 -0.97
CA ASP A 64 -3.06 -25.00 -0.17
C ASP A 64 -3.38 -24.80 1.32
N ASP A 65 -3.52 -23.54 1.78
CA ASP A 65 -3.82 -23.24 3.19
C ASP A 65 -5.32 -23.28 3.46
N VAL A 66 -5.67 -23.78 4.65
CA VAL A 66 -7.06 -23.93 5.09
C VAL A 66 -7.22 -23.37 6.49
N THR A 67 -8.29 -22.60 6.73
CA THR A 67 -8.62 -22.08 8.05
C THR A 67 -8.89 -23.21 9.06
N SER A 68 -8.84 -22.85 10.34
CA SER A 68 -9.47 -23.64 11.39
C SER A 68 -10.98 -23.80 11.14
N LEU A 69 -11.63 -24.75 11.82
CA LEU A 69 -13.08 -24.96 11.72
C LEU A 69 -13.81 -23.72 12.26
N LEU A 70 -14.69 -23.16 11.44
CA LEU A 70 -15.51 -22.01 11.78
C LEU A 70 -16.95 -22.46 11.98
N SER A 71 -17.54 -22.10 13.11
CA SER A 71 -18.98 -22.29 13.31
C SER A 71 -19.77 -21.47 12.29
N VAL A 72 -20.94 -21.94 11.88
CA VAL A 72 -21.87 -21.13 11.08
C VAL A 72 -22.23 -19.78 11.72
N HIS A 73 -22.13 -19.68 13.06
CA HIS A 73 -22.36 -18.43 13.79
C HIS A 73 -21.09 -17.64 14.08
N THR A 74 -19.97 -17.96 13.40
CA THR A 74 -18.68 -17.30 13.63
C THR A 74 -18.78 -15.78 13.51
N THR A 75 -18.11 -15.07 14.40
CA THR A 75 -18.10 -13.60 14.42
C THR A 75 -17.26 -13.05 13.27
N ALA A 76 -17.44 -11.77 12.94
CA ALA A 76 -16.58 -11.09 11.98
C ALA A 76 -15.10 -11.15 12.39
N SER A 77 -14.82 -10.92 13.69
CA SER A 77 -13.47 -10.96 14.25
C SER A 77 -12.86 -12.37 14.23
N SER A 78 -13.62 -13.41 14.54
CA SER A 78 -13.14 -14.79 14.48
C SER A 78 -12.84 -15.24 13.05
N LEU A 79 -13.67 -14.85 12.08
CA LEU A 79 -13.39 -15.11 10.66
C LEU A 79 -12.13 -14.37 10.19
N GLN A 80 -11.98 -13.10 10.58
CA GLN A 80 -10.78 -12.31 10.28
C GLN A 80 -9.52 -12.95 10.84
N SER A 81 -9.52 -13.33 12.12
CA SER A 81 -8.37 -13.98 12.75
C SER A 81 -8.01 -15.31 12.08
N ALA A 82 -9.01 -16.10 11.68
CA ALA A 82 -8.77 -17.36 10.99
C ALA A 82 -8.16 -17.17 9.60
N LEU A 83 -8.60 -16.16 8.84
CA LEU A 83 -7.99 -15.82 7.54
C LEU A 83 -6.59 -15.25 7.69
N ASN A 84 -6.37 -14.36 8.66
CA ASN A 84 -5.07 -13.74 8.92
C ASN A 84 -4.03 -14.71 9.52
N SER A 85 -4.44 -15.92 9.92
CA SER A 85 -3.53 -16.98 10.32
C SER A 85 -2.98 -17.82 9.16
N LEU A 86 -3.50 -17.64 7.94
CA LEU A 86 -3.01 -18.35 6.76
C LEU A 86 -1.78 -17.62 6.20
N SER A 87 -0.67 -18.34 6.02
CA SER A 87 0.59 -17.74 5.56
C SER A 87 0.51 -17.26 4.11
N SER A 88 -0.32 -17.89 3.28
CA SER A 88 -0.57 -17.47 1.90
C SER A 88 -1.53 -16.28 1.76
N VAL A 89 -2.21 -15.86 2.82
CA VAL A 89 -3.18 -14.76 2.79
C VAL A 89 -2.57 -13.51 3.42
N ARG A 90 -2.59 -12.40 2.68
CA ARG A 90 -2.26 -11.09 3.26
C ARG A 90 -3.30 -10.68 4.29
N PRO A 91 -2.95 -9.83 5.27
CA PRO A 91 -3.92 -9.33 6.24
C PRO A 91 -5.19 -8.81 5.55
N VAL A 92 -6.34 -9.26 6.07
CA VAL A 92 -7.67 -8.83 5.64
C VAL A 92 -8.42 -8.20 6.80
N SER A 93 -9.41 -7.37 6.45
CA SER A 93 -10.47 -6.96 7.36
C SER A 93 -11.79 -7.61 6.98
N VAL A 94 -12.62 -7.94 7.98
CA VAL A 94 -13.91 -8.60 7.76
C VAL A 94 -15.02 -7.79 8.38
N SER A 95 -16.06 -7.52 7.59
CA SER A 95 -17.36 -7.02 8.08
C SER A 95 -18.44 -8.07 7.85
N ARG A 96 -19.54 -7.96 8.60
CA ARG A 96 -20.63 -8.95 8.57
C ARG A 96 -22.00 -8.27 8.45
N ALA A 97 -22.90 -8.93 7.75
CA ALA A 97 -24.32 -8.61 7.71
C ALA A 97 -25.14 -9.89 7.86
N LEU A 98 -26.38 -9.75 8.31
CA LEU A 98 -27.32 -10.83 8.57
C LEU A 98 -28.37 -10.86 7.46
N TYR A 99 -28.76 -12.05 7.01
CA TYR A 99 -29.90 -12.17 6.10
C TYR A 99 -31.20 -11.88 6.86
N VAL A 100 -31.99 -10.96 6.33
CA VAL A 100 -33.37 -10.71 6.76
C VAL A 100 -34.34 -11.37 5.78
N LEU A 101 -34.12 -11.13 4.49
CA LEU A 101 -34.82 -11.82 3.41
C LEU A 101 -33.79 -12.54 2.52
N THR A 102 -34.07 -13.80 2.19
CA THR A 102 -33.22 -14.68 1.40
C THR A 102 -33.89 -15.09 0.09
N GLY A 103 -33.11 -15.65 -0.84
CA GLY A 103 -33.63 -16.18 -2.10
C GLY A 103 -33.90 -15.11 -3.16
N SER A 104 -33.24 -13.95 -3.05
CA SER A 104 -33.40 -12.82 -3.99
C SER A 104 -34.87 -12.39 -4.17
N PRO A 105 -35.57 -12.02 -3.08
CA PRO A 105 -36.95 -11.52 -3.18
C PRO A 105 -37.00 -10.24 -4.01
N SER A 106 -38.15 -9.97 -4.63
CA SER A 106 -38.37 -8.70 -5.31
C SER A 106 -38.51 -7.58 -4.26
N VAL A 107 -37.56 -6.65 -4.25
CA VAL A 107 -37.55 -5.47 -3.39
C VAL A 107 -37.59 -4.23 -4.28
N THR A 108 -38.49 -3.31 -3.94
CA THR A 108 -38.62 -2.03 -4.64
C THR A 108 -38.26 -0.88 -3.70
N PHE A 109 -37.44 0.06 -4.13
CA PHE A 109 -37.24 1.32 -3.43
C PHE A 109 -37.89 2.47 -4.20
N THR A 110 -38.63 3.31 -3.48
CA THR A 110 -39.22 4.54 -4.00
C THR A 110 -38.69 5.74 -3.21
N SER A 111 -37.87 6.56 -3.86
CA SER A 111 -37.21 7.75 -3.30
C SER A 111 -38.20 8.83 -2.87
N ALA A 112 -39.32 8.99 -3.62
CA ALA A 112 -40.36 9.97 -3.29
C ALA A 112 -41.00 9.73 -1.90
N SER A 113 -41.12 8.47 -1.49
CA SER A 113 -41.69 8.07 -0.19
C SER A 113 -40.65 7.59 0.81
N ASN A 114 -39.39 7.38 0.39
CA ASN A 114 -38.32 6.77 1.18
C ASN A 114 -38.77 5.45 1.80
N ARG A 115 -39.31 4.59 0.95
CA ARG A 115 -39.92 3.32 1.35
C ARG A 115 -39.36 2.19 0.51
N LEU A 116 -39.02 1.09 1.19
CA LEU A 116 -38.77 -0.20 0.57
C LEU A 116 -40.07 -1.00 0.61
N THR A 117 -40.50 -1.55 -0.52
CA THR A 117 -41.57 -2.54 -0.61
C THR A 117 -40.93 -3.93 -0.67
N THR A 118 -41.43 -4.84 0.16
CA THR A 118 -40.92 -6.21 0.33
C THR A 118 -42.07 -7.21 0.30
N PRO A 119 -41.80 -8.52 0.22
CA PRO A 119 -42.75 -9.53 0.69
C PRO A 119 -43.18 -9.27 2.15
N THR A 120 -44.26 -9.91 2.58
CA THR A 120 -44.75 -9.84 3.96
C THR A 120 -43.69 -10.31 4.94
N LEU A 121 -43.38 -9.46 5.92
CA LEU A 121 -42.35 -9.71 6.93
C LEU A 121 -42.89 -10.54 8.09
N SER A 122 -42.11 -11.52 8.55
CA SER A 122 -42.37 -12.28 9.77
C SER A 122 -42.06 -11.47 11.04
N ALA A 123 -42.52 -11.93 12.20
CA ALA A 123 -42.16 -11.33 13.49
C ALA A 123 -40.63 -11.24 13.70
N PHE A 124 -39.88 -12.28 13.33
CA PHE A 124 -38.42 -12.29 13.47
C PHE A 124 -37.72 -11.30 12.54
N GLN A 125 -38.19 -11.18 11.29
CA GLN A 125 -37.67 -10.19 10.34
C GLN A 125 -37.93 -8.77 10.85
N CYS A 126 -39.14 -8.51 11.36
CA CYS A 126 -39.48 -7.25 12.00
C CYS A 126 -38.62 -6.96 13.23
N ALA A 127 -38.28 -7.97 14.04
CA ALA A 127 -37.40 -7.83 15.21
C ALA A 127 -35.95 -7.48 14.83
N MET A 128 -35.48 -7.86 13.63
CA MET A 128 -34.17 -7.47 13.11
C MET A 128 -34.13 -6.01 12.63
N LEU A 129 -35.27 -5.50 12.15
CA LEU A 129 -35.41 -4.18 11.53
C LEU A 129 -35.82 -3.10 12.54
N VAL A 130 -35.12 -3.02 13.68
CA VAL A 130 -35.38 -1.97 14.68
C VAL A 130 -35.06 -0.58 14.12
N LYS A 131 -35.68 0.46 14.70
CA LYS A 131 -35.36 1.86 14.36
C LYS A 131 -33.84 2.11 14.48
N GLY A 132 -33.25 2.73 13.45
CA GLY A 132 -31.82 3.00 13.36
C GLY A 132 -30.98 1.84 12.83
N ALA A 133 -31.57 0.67 12.56
CA ALA A 133 -30.84 -0.44 11.95
C ALA A 133 -30.35 -0.04 10.54
N GLY A 134 -29.06 -0.22 10.29
CA GLY A 134 -28.51 -0.12 8.94
C GLY A 134 -28.84 -1.37 8.14
N ILE A 135 -29.34 -1.21 6.93
CA ILE A 135 -29.66 -2.31 6.01
C ILE A 135 -29.00 -2.09 4.65
N ASP A 136 -28.71 -3.19 3.96
CA ASP A 136 -28.17 -3.20 2.60
C ASP A 136 -29.10 -3.98 1.68
N VAL A 137 -29.43 -3.37 0.53
CA VAL A 137 -30.18 -4.00 -0.56
C VAL A 137 -29.40 -3.77 -1.84
N GLY A 138 -28.83 -4.83 -2.40
CA GLY A 138 -28.07 -4.76 -3.66
C GLY A 138 -26.87 -3.79 -3.61
N GLY A 139 -26.23 -3.61 -2.44
CA GLY A 139 -25.13 -2.66 -2.26
C GLY A 139 -25.56 -1.21 -2.02
N LYS A 140 -26.88 -0.94 -1.93
CA LYS A 140 -27.44 0.35 -1.50
C LYS A 140 -27.74 0.27 -0.01
N ARG A 141 -27.25 1.25 0.75
CA ARG A 141 -27.43 1.30 2.20
C ARG A 141 -28.59 2.20 2.59
N PHE A 142 -29.35 1.76 3.58
CA PHE A 142 -30.46 2.50 4.16
C PHE A 142 -30.43 2.41 5.69
N ILE A 143 -31.16 3.30 6.35
CA ILE A 143 -31.38 3.27 7.80
C ILE A 143 -32.88 3.14 8.03
N VAL A 144 -33.29 2.18 8.85
CA VAL A 144 -34.70 1.95 9.19
C VAL A 144 -35.22 3.11 10.04
N ARG A 145 -36.26 3.79 9.56
CA ARG A 145 -36.88 4.94 10.24
C ARG A 145 -37.78 4.52 11.40
N ALA A 146 -38.54 3.45 11.19
CA ALA A 146 -39.46 2.87 12.16
C ALA A 146 -39.49 1.36 11.98
N GLN A 147 -39.54 0.63 13.10
CA GLN A 147 -39.60 -0.82 13.06
C GLN A 147 -40.95 -1.26 12.46
N PRO A 148 -40.95 -2.11 11.42
CA PRO A 148 -42.18 -2.66 10.87
C PRO A 148 -42.83 -3.64 11.85
N VAL A 149 -44.13 -3.85 11.70
CA VAL A 149 -44.88 -4.88 12.46
C VAL A 149 -45.03 -6.14 11.62
N GLU A 150 -45.19 -7.29 12.27
CA GLU A 150 -45.47 -8.56 11.57
C GLU A 150 -46.61 -8.42 10.54
N GLY A 151 -46.41 -8.99 9.36
CA GLY A 151 -47.34 -8.88 8.22
C GLY A 151 -47.13 -7.63 7.35
N SER A 152 -46.26 -6.70 7.75
CA SER A 152 -45.92 -5.54 6.91
C SER A 152 -45.25 -5.99 5.61
N SER A 153 -45.59 -5.36 4.50
CA SER A 153 -44.95 -5.55 3.17
C SER A 153 -44.06 -4.38 2.78
N SER A 154 -43.59 -3.62 3.77
CA SER A 154 -42.77 -2.45 3.53
C SER A 154 -41.97 -2.02 4.74
N ILE A 155 -40.88 -1.31 4.48
CA ILE A 155 -39.98 -0.74 5.48
C ILE A 155 -39.81 0.75 5.18
N ASP A 156 -40.13 1.60 6.14
CA ASP A 156 -39.86 3.03 6.04
C ASP A 156 -38.38 3.29 6.39
N VAL A 157 -37.67 4.00 5.51
CA VAL A 157 -36.25 4.32 5.69
C VAL A 157 -36.03 5.82 5.83
N GLU A 158 -34.91 6.25 6.41
CA GLU A 158 -34.59 7.67 6.57
C GLU A 158 -34.47 8.41 5.22
N LEU A 159 -34.43 9.75 5.25
CA LEU A 159 -34.21 10.56 4.04
C LEU A 159 -32.72 10.56 3.66
N GLY A 160 -32.41 10.78 2.38
CA GLY A 160 -31.06 11.19 1.96
C GLY A 160 -30.07 10.07 1.64
N HIS A 161 -30.53 8.85 1.33
CA HIS A 161 -29.65 7.72 0.97
C HIS A 161 -28.98 7.84 -0.42
N GLY A 162 -29.36 8.83 -1.23
CA GLY A 162 -28.82 9.03 -2.59
C GLY A 162 -29.05 7.87 -3.56
N ALA A 163 -29.86 6.88 -3.18
CA ALA A 163 -30.23 5.75 -4.03
C ALA A 163 -31.33 6.18 -5.01
N PRO A 164 -31.21 5.89 -6.32
CA PRO A 164 -32.31 6.04 -7.26
C PRO A 164 -33.39 4.98 -7.00
N ASP A 165 -34.59 5.20 -7.53
CA ASP A 165 -35.66 4.20 -7.54
C ASP A 165 -35.18 2.91 -8.22
N PHE A 166 -35.55 1.76 -7.67
CA PHE A 166 -35.24 0.46 -8.24
C PHE A 166 -36.31 -0.57 -7.92
N THR A 167 -36.39 -1.61 -8.75
CA THR A 167 -37.12 -2.85 -8.48
C THR A 167 -36.22 -4.00 -8.92
N GLU A 168 -35.70 -4.77 -7.97
CA GLU A 168 -34.75 -5.85 -8.27
C GLU A 168 -34.98 -7.05 -7.34
N ASN A 169 -34.59 -8.23 -7.82
CA ASN A 169 -34.54 -9.45 -7.03
C ASN A 169 -33.23 -9.45 -6.23
N LYS A 170 -33.28 -8.99 -4.98
CA LYS A 170 -32.11 -8.81 -4.11
C LYS A 170 -32.42 -9.24 -2.69
N ASP A 171 -31.46 -9.89 -2.07
CA ASP A 171 -31.52 -10.15 -0.63
C ASP A 171 -31.56 -8.83 0.16
N LEU A 172 -32.27 -8.87 1.29
CA LEU A 172 -32.29 -7.77 2.25
C LEU A 172 -31.42 -8.15 3.43
N LEU A 173 -30.39 -7.35 3.66
CA LEU A 173 -29.38 -7.63 4.68
C LEU A 173 -29.45 -6.58 5.79
N LYS A 174 -29.32 -7.01 7.05
CA LYS A 174 -29.08 -6.11 8.18
C LYS A 174 -27.58 -6.02 8.46
N LEU A 175 -27.03 -4.82 8.51
CA LEU A 175 -25.63 -4.60 8.89
C LEU A 175 -25.42 -4.97 10.36
N ASP A 176 -24.40 -5.78 10.64
CA ASP A 176 -24.04 -6.19 12.00
C ASP A 176 -22.77 -5.47 12.45
N ASN A 177 -22.97 -4.29 13.04
CA ASN A 177 -21.87 -3.46 13.55
C ASN A 177 -21.16 -4.08 14.76
N SER A 178 -21.82 -5.00 15.49
CA SER A 178 -21.21 -5.70 16.62
C SER A 178 -20.28 -6.84 16.17
N GLY A 179 -20.50 -7.34 14.94
CA GLY A 179 -19.84 -8.53 14.42
C GLY A 179 -20.22 -9.85 15.10
N SER A 180 -21.19 -9.86 16.02
CA SER A 180 -21.54 -11.02 16.86
C SER A 180 -23.05 -11.27 17.05
N GLU A 181 -23.92 -10.44 16.46
CA GLU A 181 -25.36 -10.67 16.47
C GLU A 181 -25.78 -12.04 15.88
N ARG A 182 -26.92 -12.57 16.35
CA ARG A 182 -27.49 -13.80 15.81
C ARG A 182 -28.27 -13.52 14.53
N GLY A 183 -27.92 -14.19 13.44
CA GLY A 183 -28.62 -14.12 12.15
C GLY A 183 -29.52 -15.34 11.97
N PRO A 184 -30.85 -15.24 12.16
CA PRO A 184 -31.75 -16.39 12.09
C PRO A 184 -31.74 -17.06 10.72
N TYR A 185 -31.56 -16.30 9.64
CA TYR A 185 -31.49 -16.82 8.27
C TYR A 185 -30.06 -17.00 7.75
N GLY A 186 -29.05 -16.70 8.56
CA GLY A 186 -27.64 -16.78 8.19
C GLY A 186 -26.95 -15.42 8.02
N TYR A 187 -25.79 -15.45 7.36
CA TYR A 187 -24.79 -14.38 7.36
C TYR A 187 -24.15 -14.18 5.99
N ILE A 188 -23.72 -12.95 5.74
CA ILE A 188 -22.77 -12.63 4.69
C ILE A 188 -21.60 -11.84 5.28
N TRP A 189 -20.40 -12.33 5.06
CA TRP A 189 -19.16 -11.68 5.44
C TRP A 189 -18.56 -11.01 4.21
N THR A 190 -18.23 -9.73 4.32
CA THR A 190 -17.44 -9.02 3.31
C THR A 190 -16.00 -8.93 3.79
N ILE A 191 -15.14 -9.68 3.10
CA ILE A 191 -13.69 -9.69 3.31
C ILE A 191 -13.11 -8.59 2.44
N SER A 192 -12.36 -7.66 3.03
CA SER A 192 -11.67 -6.59 2.34
C SER A 192 -10.17 -6.80 2.43
N PHE A 193 -9.50 -6.66 1.29
CA PHE A 193 -8.07 -6.78 1.15
C PHE A 193 -7.48 -5.38 1.04
N ASP A 194 -6.45 -5.08 1.82
CA ASP A 194 -5.91 -3.72 1.92
C ASP A 194 -5.33 -3.19 0.59
N ASN A 195 -4.99 -4.08 -0.36
CA ASN A 195 -4.55 -3.76 -1.72
C ASN A 195 -5.34 -4.57 -2.76
N ASP A 196 -4.95 -4.47 -4.05
CA ASP A 196 -5.55 -5.26 -5.13
C ASP A 196 -5.51 -6.75 -4.74
N ALA A 197 -6.68 -7.33 -4.48
CA ALA A 197 -6.79 -8.76 -4.22
C ALA A 197 -6.53 -9.47 -5.55
N GLY A 198 -5.24 -9.63 -5.87
CA GLY A 198 -4.84 -10.55 -6.91
C GLY A 198 -5.47 -11.90 -6.57
N ASP A 199 -6.28 -12.43 -7.48
CA ASP A 199 -6.66 -13.82 -7.43
C ASP A 199 -5.35 -14.61 -7.39
N VAL A 200 -5.08 -15.30 -6.28
CA VAL A 200 -3.94 -16.23 -6.27
C VAL A 200 -4.18 -17.23 -7.38
N VAL A 201 -3.30 -17.18 -8.38
CA VAL A 201 -3.25 -18.11 -9.51
C VAL A 201 -2.59 -19.38 -9.00
N HIS A 202 -3.29 -20.10 -8.12
CA HIS A 202 -2.91 -21.45 -7.74
C HIS A 202 -3.48 -22.42 -8.76
N GLY A 203 -2.64 -23.24 -9.39
CA GLY A 203 -3.02 -24.13 -10.49
C GLY A 203 -4.11 -25.15 -10.15
N LYS A 204 -4.39 -25.40 -8.87
CA LYS A 204 -5.42 -26.34 -8.38
C LYS A 204 -6.56 -25.68 -7.59
N TYR A 205 -6.31 -24.58 -6.90
CA TYR A 205 -7.27 -23.93 -5.99
C TYR A 205 -7.27 -22.41 -6.23
N PRO A 206 -7.86 -21.95 -7.36
CA PRO A 206 -7.83 -20.53 -7.69
C PRO A 206 -8.63 -19.73 -6.66
N GLY A 207 -7.98 -18.73 -6.05
CA GLY A 207 -8.62 -17.84 -5.08
C GLY A 207 -9.18 -18.53 -3.82
N LEU A 208 -10.22 -17.92 -3.24
CA LEU A 208 -10.83 -18.34 -1.98
C LEU A 208 -11.95 -19.37 -2.24
N GLN A 209 -11.85 -20.52 -1.59
CA GLN A 209 -12.76 -21.66 -1.73
C GLN A 209 -13.54 -21.92 -0.43
N PHE A 210 -14.77 -22.43 -0.55
CA PHE A 210 -15.63 -22.75 0.58
C PHE A 210 -15.74 -24.27 0.79
N ILE A 211 -15.34 -24.74 1.97
CA ILE A 211 -15.44 -26.15 2.36
C ILE A 211 -16.53 -26.27 3.43
N SER A 212 -17.66 -26.86 3.06
CA SER A 212 -18.86 -26.91 3.91
C SER A 212 -18.99 -28.24 4.65
N GLN A 213 -19.39 -28.17 5.92
CA GLN A 213 -19.97 -29.26 6.71
C GLN A 213 -21.29 -28.78 7.35
N LEU A 214 -22.06 -28.00 6.60
CA LEU A 214 -23.29 -27.37 7.06
C LEU A 214 -24.53 -28.24 6.78
N THR A 215 -25.44 -28.29 7.75
CA THR A 215 -26.67 -29.09 7.68
C THR A 215 -27.88 -28.26 8.12
N SER A 216 -29.04 -28.57 7.52
CA SER A 216 -30.35 -28.18 8.04
C SER A 216 -30.59 -28.92 9.36
N ILE A 217 -31.10 -28.21 10.36
CA ILE A 217 -31.48 -28.75 11.67
C ILE A 217 -32.77 -29.57 11.53
N ASP A 218 -33.76 -29.01 10.85
CA ASP A 218 -35.10 -29.59 10.70
C ASP A 218 -35.07 -30.85 9.84
N MET A 219 -34.33 -30.82 8.73
CA MET A 219 -34.27 -31.94 7.79
C MET A 219 -33.10 -32.90 8.08
N SER A 220 -32.11 -32.49 8.88
CA SER A 220 -30.85 -33.25 9.07
C SER A 220 -30.14 -33.59 7.75
N LEU A 221 -30.29 -32.73 6.75
CA LEU A 221 -29.69 -32.87 5.41
C LEU A 221 -28.65 -31.77 5.17
N THR A 222 -27.70 -32.02 4.27
CA THR A 222 -26.77 -30.99 3.81
C THR A 222 -27.54 -29.82 3.20
N ILE A 223 -27.17 -28.59 3.57
CA ILE A 223 -27.78 -27.39 3.00
C ILE A 223 -27.49 -27.33 1.49
N PRO A 224 -28.41 -26.85 0.64
CA PRO A 224 -28.16 -26.70 -0.79
C PRO A 224 -26.91 -25.86 -1.07
N VAL A 225 -26.12 -26.27 -2.06
CA VAL A 225 -24.90 -25.56 -2.49
C VAL A 225 -25.16 -24.12 -2.97
N SER A 226 -26.41 -23.77 -3.30
CA SER A 226 -26.83 -22.41 -3.65
C SER A 226 -26.93 -21.48 -2.43
N SER A 227 -26.93 -22.03 -1.21
CA SER A 227 -27.14 -21.27 0.01
C SER A 227 -25.85 -21.01 0.78
N TYR A 228 -24.70 -21.41 0.24
CA TYR A 228 -23.39 -21.01 0.75
C TYR A 228 -22.36 -20.89 -0.36
N GLY A 229 -21.33 -20.08 -0.14
CA GLY A 229 -20.24 -19.99 -1.09
C GLY A 229 -19.40 -18.73 -0.97
N VAL A 230 -18.59 -18.51 -2.00
CA VAL A 230 -17.76 -17.33 -2.17
C VAL A 230 -18.20 -16.63 -3.46
N GLU A 231 -18.46 -15.33 -3.36
CA GLU A 231 -18.79 -14.45 -4.46
C GLU A 231 -17.74 -13.36 -4.61
N LEU A 232 -17.59 -12.89 -5.85
CA LEU A 232 -16.80 -11.69 -6.13
C LEU A 232 -17.51 -10.47 -5.55
N GLY A 233 -16.75 -9.62 -4.87
CA GLY A 233 -17.20 -8.30 -4.44
C GLY A 233 -16.70 -7.22 -5.40
N LYS A 234 -16.20 -6.12 -4.85
CA LYS A 234 -15.62 -5.03 -5.64
C LYS A 234 -14.21 -5.42 -6.08
N THR A 235 -13.88 -5.18 -7.34
CA THR A 235 -12.48 -5.20 -7.80
C THR A 235 -11.73 -4.07 -7.12
N GLY A 236 -10.50 -4.36 -6.69
CA GLY A 236 -9.62 -3.34 -6.16
C GLY A 236 -9.23 -2.34 -7.26
N ILE A 237 -8.77 -1.18 -6.82
CA ILE A 237 -8.08 -0.25 -7.70
C ILE A 237 -6.76 0.04 -6.99
N PRO A 238 -5.60 -0.33 -7.57
CA PRO A 238 -4.31 0.02 -7.00
C PRO A 238 -4.19 1.52 -6.78
N ALA A 239 -3.37 1.90 -5.82
CA ALA A 239 -2.99 3.30 -5.66
C ALA A 239 -2.25 3.82 -6.90
N ASP A 240 -2.32 5.13 -7.13
CA ASP A 240 -1.48 5.76 -8.15
C ASP A 240 0.00 5.56 -7.79
N HIS A 241 0.79 5.17 -8.78
CA HIS A 241 2.22 4.84 -8.61
C HIS A 241 2.47 3.77 -7.53
N TYR A 242 1.56 2.82 -7.40
CA TYR A 242 1.76 1.65 -6.56
C TYR A 242 3.00 0.88 -7.00
N GLY A 243 3.86 0.55 -6.04
CA GLY A 243 5.01 -0.31 -6.25
C GLY A 243 5.25 -1.17 -5.02
N PHE A 244 6.01 -2.23 -5.22
CA PHE A 244 6.47 -3.09 -4.14
C PHE A 244 7.87 -3.61 -4.43
N PHE A 245 8.56 -4.02 -3.37
CA PHE A 245 9.79 -4.79 -3.46
C PHE A 245 9.90 -5.74 -2.27
N GLU A 246 10.57 -6.87 -2.47
CA GLU A 246 10.85 -7.82 -1.40
C GLU A 246 12.20 -7.49 -0.78
N ILE A 247 12.24 -7.44 0.55
CA ILE A 247 13.45 -7.30 1.35
C ILE A 247 13.76 -8.69 1.91
N ASN A 248 14.96 -9.20 1.62
CA ASN A 248 15.43 -10.44 2.23
C ASN A 248 15.65 -10.24 3.74
N ASN A 249 15.21 -11.19 4.58
CA ASN A 249 15.46 -11.18 6.02
C ASN A 249 16.69 -12.03 6.41
N ASP A 250 17.51 -12.43 5.43
CA ASP A 250 18.82 -13.03 5.69
C ASP A 250 19.80 -11.95 6.17
N ASP A 251 20.17 -12.01 7.45
CA ASP A 251 21.09 -11.10 8.11
C ASP A 251 22.52 -11.12 7.54
N LYS A 252 22.83 -12.10 6.67
CA LYS A 252 24.08 -12.20 5.93
C LYS A 252 24.09 -11.35 4.65
N VAL A 253 22.95 -10.83 4.24
CA VAL A 253 22.78 -10.04 3.01
C VAL A 253 22.47 -8.59 3.39
N CYS A 254 23.45 -7.70 3.21
CA CYS A 254 23.24 -6.26 3.35
C CYS A 254 22.70 -5.70 2.03
N ASP A 255 21.39 -5.52 1.94
CA ASP A 255 20.74 -4.95 0.77
C ASP A 255 20.30 -3.51 0.99
N THR A 256 20.50 -2.66 -0.01
CA THR A 256 19.95 -1.31 -0.08
C THR A 256 18.87 -1.28 -1.16
N TYR A 257 17.66 -0.86 -0.80
CA TYR A 257 16.52 -0.81 -1.71
C TYR A 257 16.12 0.64 -1.99
N VAL A 258 15.90 0.97 -3.25
CA VAL A 258 15.42 2.29 -3.68
C VAL A 258 13.90 2.23 -3.86
N VAL A 259 13.18 3.15 -3.24
CA VAL A 259 11.71 3.24 -3.28
C VAL A 259 11.29 4.37 -4.21
N GLY A 260 10.35 4.10 -5.13
CA GLY A 260 9.81 5.08 -6.08
C GLY A 260 10.29 4.90 -7.51
N ALA A 261 9.61 5.58 -8.45
CA ALA A 261 10.00 5.56 -9.86
C ALA A 261 11.37 6.21 -10.05
N PRO A 262 12.25 5.64 -10.89
CA PRO A 262 13.53 6.25 -11.21
C PRO A 262 13.36 7.66 -11.79
N SER A 263 14.12 8.62 -11.27
CA SER A 263 14.11 10.00 -11.77
C SER A 263 14.62 10.04 -13.22
N SER A 264 13.95 10.82 -14.08
CA SER A 264 14.42 11.11 -15.44
C SER A 264 15.69 11.99 -15.46
N VAL A 265 16.05 12.57 -14.31
CA VAL A 265 17.29 13.33 -14.10
C VAL A 265 18.22 12.51 -13.22
N GLN A 266 19.41 12.21 -13.75
CA GLN A 266 20.47 11.48 -13.04
C GLN A 266 21.61 12.43 -12.68
N VAL A 267 22.09 12.39 -11.43
CA VAL A 267 23.15 13.29 -10.94
C VAL A 267 24.39 12.48 -10.59
N VAL A 268 25.51 12.74 -11.28
CA VAL A 268 26.82 12.18 -10.95
C VAL A 268 27.62 13.24 -10.18
N ARG A 269 27.90 13.00 -8.90
CA ARG A 269 28.75 13.87 -8.08
C ARG A 269 30.13 13.27 -7.90
N LEU A 270 31.15 14.08 -8.16
CA LEU A 270 32.55 13.70 -8.01
C LEU A 270 33.21 14.63 -7.01
N PHE A 271 33.79 14.05 -5.96
CA PHE A 271 34.50 14.79 -4.93
C PHE A 271 36.00 14.65 -5.16
N ALA A 272 36.72 15.77 -5.13
CA ALA A 272 38.16 15.80 -5.07
C ALA A 272 38.64 16.82 -4.03
N PRO A 273 39.74 16.53 -3.32
CA PRO A 273 40.32 17.45 -2.34
C PRO A 273 41.00 18.67 -2.98
N THR A 274 41.19 18.68 -4.31
CA THR A 274 41.82 19.78 -5.04
C THR A 274 41.06 20.09 -6.34
N THR A 275 41.32 21.26 -6.92
CA THR A 275 40.71 21.77 -8.17
C THR A 275 41.21 21.08 -9.44
N ALA A 276 42.18 20.18 -9.33
CA ALA A 276 42.66 19.36 -10.44
C ALA A 276 42.00 17.97 -10.36
N THR A 277 40.78 17.86 -10.86
CA THR A 277 40.18 16.56 -11.17
C THR A 277 40.66 16.14 -12.56
N ASP A 278 41.64 15.26 -12.63
CA ASP A 278 41.98 14.53 -13.86
C ASP A 278 41.70 13.04 -13.61
N GLY A 279 41.38 12.31 -14.67
CA GLY A 279 41.03 10.91 -14.59
C GLY A 279 39.90 10.54 -15.55
N SER A 280 39.56 9.26 -15.56
CA SER A 280 38.49 8.75 -16.40
C SER A 280 37.64 7.72 -15.66
N PHE A 281 36.44 7.50 -16.15
CA PHE A 281 35.49 6.57 -15.57
C PHE A 281 34.55 6.01 -16.62
N LYS A 282 33.91 4.87 -16.33
CA LYS A 282 32.80 4.37 -17.12
C LYS A 282 31.50 4.45 -16.33
N LEU A 283 30.41 4.59 -17.06
CA LEU A 283 29.06 4.59 -16.51
C LEU A 283 28.32 3.34 -16.99
N LYS A 284 27.61 2.68 -16.07
CA LYS A 284 26.77 1.52 -16.38
C LYS A 284 25.30 1.89 -16.26
N LEU A 285 24.45 1.56 -17.22
CA LEU A 285 23.00 1.74 -17.18
C LEU A 285 22.31 0.39 -17.40
N GLY A 286 21.64 -0.14 -16.38
CA GLY A 286 21.06 -1.49 -16.46
C GLY A 286 22.16 -2.54 -16.67
N SER A 287 22.12 -3.25 -17.81
CA SER A 287 23.16 -4.21 -18.22
C SER A 287 24.27 -3.61 -19.09
N GLU A 288 24.12 -2.38 -19.58
CA GLU A 288 25.01 -1.76 -20.56
C GLU A 288 26.04 -0.86 -19.89
N THR A 289 27.26 -0.80 -20.42
CA THR A 289 28.35 0.06 -19.91
C THR A 289 28.90 0.89 -21.06
N THR A 290 29.25 2.15 -20.81
CA THR A 290 29.87 3.00 -21.82
C THR A 290 31.11 2.33 -22.41
N ALA A 291 31.17 2.26 -23.74
CA ALA A 291 32.23 1.55 -24.45
C ALA A 291 33.60 2.18 -24.18
N ASP A 292 33.67 3.51 -24.20
CA ASP A 292 34.88 4.28 -23.93
C ASP A 292 34.90 4.85 -22.51
N CYS A 293 36.10 5.19 -22.03
CA CYS A 293 36.27 5.90 -20.77
C CYS A 293 35.87 7.37 -20.94
N ILE A 294 35.00 7.86 -20.06
CA ILE A 294 34.64 9.26 -19.96
C ILE A 294 35.75 9.99 -19.19
N THR A 295 36.37 10.97 -19.82
CA THR A 295 37.43 11.79 -19.20
C THR A 295 36.86 12.93 -18.34
N LEU A 296 37.56 13.27 -17.26
CA LEU A 296 37.25 14.36 -16.33
C LEU A 296 38.24 15.52 -16.44
N GLY A 297 37.81 16.71 -16.05
CA GLY A 297 38.67 17.88 -15.97
C GLY A 297 39.01 18.50 -17.32
N LYS A 298 40.30 18.77 -17.55
CA LYS A 298 40.77 19.56 -18.71
C LYS A 298 40.55 18.89 -20.07
N SER A 299 40.42 17.56 -20.07
CA SER A 299 40.24 16.73 -21.26
C SER A 299 38.80 16.23 -21.44
N GLY A 300 37.95 16.42 -20.44
CA GLY A 300 36.53 16.04 -20.46
C GLY A 300 35.64 17.17 -20.96
N THR A 301 34.66 16.85 -21.81
CA THR A 301 33.64 17.82 -22.24
C THR A 301 32.24 17.27 -21.99
N LEU A 302 31.24 18.14 -21.78
CA LEU A 302 29.84 17.71 -21.66
C LEU A 302 29.36 17.01 -22.93
N SER A 303 29.86 17.44 -24.09
CA SER A 303 29.58 16.82 -25.38
C SER A 303 30.09 15.38 -25.47
N SER A 304 31.29 15.10 -24.95
CA SER A 304 31.84 13.74 -24.95
C SER A 304 31.16 12.82 -23.93
N LEU A 305 30.76 13.34 -22.76
CA LEU A 305 29.94 12.59 -21.80
C LEU A 305 28.56 12.26 -22.40
N LYS A 306 27.92 13.25 -23.03
CA LYS A 306 26.67 13.06 -23.74
C LYS A 306 26.77 11.99 -24.83
N ALA A 307 27.77 12.08 -25.71
CA ALA A 307 27.96 11.12 -26.79
C ALA A 307 28.17 9.68 -26.28
N ASN A 308 28.93 9.50 -25.20
CA ASN A 308 29.10 8.19 -24.57
C ASN A 308 27.82 7.61 -23.98
N LEU A 309 26.94 8.46 -23.44
CA LEU A 309 25.65 8.04 -22.90
C LEU A 309 24.66 7.70 -24.03
N GLU A 310 24.59 8.51 -25.09
CA GLU A 310 23.70 8.26 -26.25
C GLU A 310 24.18 7.09 -27.14
N ALA A 311 25.38 6.54 -26.87
CA ALA A 311 25.88 5.33 -27.53
C ALA A 311 25.41 4.03 -26.86
N LEU A 312 24.71 4.10 -25.72
CA LEU A 312 24.06 2.95 -25.09
C LEU A 312 22.72 2.68 -25.79
N ASP A 313 22.42 1.42 -26.11
CA ASP A 313 21.22 1.05 -26.87
C ASP A 313 19.93 1.41 -26.10
N LEU A 314 19.99 1.45 -24.77
CA LEU A 314 18.87 1.85 -23.89
C LEU A 314 18.70 3.37 -23.74
N VAL A 315 19.53 4.20 -24.38
CA VAL A 315 19.52 5.66 -24.21
C VAL A 315 19.21 6.35 -25.54
N SER A 316 17.99 6.89 -25.66
CA SER A 316 17.58 7.59 -26.88
C SER A 316 18.17 9.00 -27.01
N LYS A 317 18.09 9.82 -25.96
CA LYS A 317 18.58 11.21 -25.97
C LYS A 317 18.83 11.68 -24.54
N VAL A 318 19.92 12.41 -24.31
CA VAL A 318 20.23 13.00 -23.00
C VAL A 318 20.61 14.47 -23.09
N THR A 319 20.37 15.18 -21.98
CA THR A 319 20.92 16.51 -21.73
C THR A 319 21.87 16.38 -20.55
N VAL A 320 23.06 16.96 -20.67
CA VAL A 320 24.11 16.88 -19.66
C VAL A 320 24.44 18.30 -19.25
N ASP A 321 24.17 18.62 -17.99
CA ASP A 321 24.51 19.91 -17.38
C ASP A 321 25.63 19.72 -16.35
N GLU A 322 26.59 20.63 -16.33
CA GLU A 322 27.64 20.67 -15.32
C GLU A 322 27.32 21.73 -14.27
N VAL A 323 27.21 21.32 -13.01
CA VAL A 323 27.14 22.25 -11.88
C VAL A 323 28.44 22.13 -11.08
N ARG A 324 29.27 23.17 -11.12
CA ARG A 324 30.51 23.23 -10.35
C ARG A 324 30.25 23.82 -8.97
N ALA A 325 30.11 22.96 -7.97
CA ALA A 325 30.09 23.36 -6.57
C ALA A 325 31.50 23.17 -5.97
N PHE A 326 32.26 24.26 -5.84
CA PHE A 326 33.61 24.21 -5.28
C PHE A 326 33.57 24.25 -3.75
N LYS A 327 34.19 23.28 -3.08
CA LYS A 327 34.52 23.36 -1.66
C LYS A 327 36.01 23.62 -1.50
N VAL A 328 36.43 24.88 -1.59
CA VAL A 328 37.77 25.28 -1.17
C VAL A 328 37.70 25.68 0.30
N THR A 329 38.20 24.81 1.17
CA THR A 329 38.35 25.16 2.59
C THR A 329 39.57 26.07 2.74
N THR A 330 39.35 27.36 2.96
CA THR A 330 40.41 28.27 3.41
C THR A 330 40.33 28.41 4.93
N THR A 331 41.47 28.50 5.61
CA THR A 331 41.53 28.71 7.06
C THR A 331 41.37 30.19 7.45
N ALA A 332 41.03 31.07 6.51
CA ALA A 332 40.81 32.48 6.78
C ALA A 332 39.53 32.66 7.60
N THR A 333 39.65 33.21 8.80
CA THR A 333 38.50 33.52 9.65
C THR A 333 37.72 34.67 9.03
N VAL A 334 36.44 34.46 8.67
CA VAL A 334 35.55 35.55 8.27
C VAL A 334 35.17 36.34 9.52
N THR A 335 35.43 37.64 9.51
CA THR A 335 35.19 38.53 10.66
C THR A 335 33.91 39.33 10.52
N ASP A 336 33.42 39.57 9.30
CA ASP A 336 32.17 40.28 9.06
C ASP A 336 31.56 39.96 7.69
N TYR A 337 30.24 40.14 7.57
CA TYR A 337 29.50 40.11 6.32
C TYR A 337 28.50 41.26 6.30
N ASP A 338 28.68 42.21 5.38
CA ASP A 338 27.77 43.36 5.29
C ASP A 338 26.60 43.12 4.31
N ASN A 339 25.54 43.91 4.48
CA ASN A 339 24.33 43.84 3.66
C ASN A 339 24.53 44.31 2.21
N THR A 340 25.77 44.67 1.82
CA THR A 340 26.14 45.02 0.44
C THR A 340 26.79 43.84 -0.30
N GLY A 341 26.88 42.68 0.35
CA GLY A 341 27.44 41.46 -0.23
C GLY A 341 28.96 41.34 -0.06
N LYS A 342 29.56 42.13 0.83
CA LYS A 342 31.00 42.10 1.09
C LYS A 342 31.34 41.23 2.30
N LEU A 343 32.22 40.26 2.08
CA LEU A 343 32.82 39.41 3.12
C LEU A 343 34.16 40.03 3.58
N THR A 344 34.31 40.22 4.89
CA THR A 344 35.58 40.66 5.50
C THR A 344 36.29 39.47 6.13
N VAL A 345 37.57 39.30 5.80
CA VAL A 345 38.42 38.21 6.32
C VAL A 345 39.49 38.75 7.26
N ALA A 346 39.82 37.99 8.31
CA ALA A 346 40.80 38.33 9.35
C ALA A 346 42.23 38.46 8.81
N SER A 347 42.53 37.82 7.68
CA SER A 347 43.84 37.84 7.03
C SER A 347 43.69 37.87 5.51
N ALA A 348 44.64 38.53 4.85
CA ALA A 348 44.68 38.58 3.39
C ALA A 348 44.88 37.18 2.80
N PHE A 349 44.19 36.91 1.70
CA PHE A 349 44.38 35.68 0.93
C PHE A 349 45.79 35.64 0.33
N THR A 350 46.43 34.47 0.37
CA THR A 350 47.69 34.23 -0.35
C THR A 350 47.43 34.19 -1.86
N SER A 351 48.45 34.38 -2.68
CA SER A 351 48.33 34.32 -4.15
C SER A 351 47.74 32.98 -4.63
N ALA A 352 48.01 31.88 -3.91
CA ALA A 352 47.42 30.58 -4.17
C ALA A 352 45.91 30.51 -3.84
N GLN A 353 45.48 31.19 -2.77
CA GLN A 353 44.07 31.29 -2.37
C GLN A 353 43.27 32.22 -3.28
N VAL A 354 43.89 33.31 -3.77
CA VAL A 354 43.26 34.18 -4.79
C VAL A 354 43.09 33.42 -6.11
N GLY A 355 44.06 32.59 -6.50
CA GLY A 355 43.99 31.81 -7.73
C GLY A 355 42.88 30.76 -7.79
N VAL A 356 42.25 30.43 -6.66
CA VAL A 356 41.12 29.47 -6.57
C VAL A 356 39.75 30.14 -6.38
N LEU A 357 39.72 31.45 -6.10
CA LEU A 357 38.49 32.25 -6.01
C LEU A 357 38.20 32.92 -7.36
N LEU A 358 37.72 32.13 -8.32
CA LEU A 358 37.34 32.62 -9.65
C LEU A 358 36.11 33.53 -9.56
N GLN A 359 35.94 34.42 -10.55
CA GLN A 359 34.71 35.19 -10.72
C GLN A 359 33.49 34.24 -10.71
N ASP A 360 32.43 34.64 -10.01
CA ASP A 360 31.18 33.88 -9.81
C ASP A 360 31.27 32.62 -8.91
N SER A 361 32.36 32.46 -8.16
CA SER A 361 32.48 31.40 -7.16
C SER A 361 31.45 31.54 -6.03
N ILE A 362 30.74 30.45 -5.70
CA ILE A 362 29.86 30.38 -4.54
C ILE A 362 30.71 30.21 -3.27
N ILE A 363 30.53 31.10 -2.29
CA ILE A 363 31.27 31.09 -1.02
C ILE A 363 30.33 30.66 0.11
N GLN A 364 30.67 29.58 0.81
CA GLN A 364 29.97 29.15 2.02
C GLN A 364 30.83 29.44 3.26
N VAL A 365 30.29 30.21 4.20
CA VAL A 365 30.94 30.50 5.49
C VAL A 365 30.42 29.52 6.55
N SER A 366 31.29 28.70 7.13
CA SER A 366 30.96 27.78 8.22
C SER A 366 31.68 28.17 9.53
N ARG A 367 31.00 28.09 10.67
CA ARG A 367 31.65 28.19 11.99
C ARG A 367 32.50 26.94 12.27
N ASN A 368 33.56 27.09 13.07
CA ASN A 368 34.60 26.08 13.34
C ASN A 368 34.02 24.66 13.55
N PRO A 369 34.39 23.66 12.73
CA PRO A 369 33.87 22.29 12.82
C PRO A 369 34.25 21.51 14.09
N ASN A 370 35.17 22.03 14.91
CA ASN A 370 35.74 21.30 16.06
C ASN A 370 34.91 21.35 17.35
N ASP A 371 33.66 21.83 17.32
CA ASP A 371 32.76 21.83 18.50
C ASP A 371 31.84 20.60 18.58
N PHE A 372 32.20 19.49 17.93
CA PHE A 372 31.51 18.20 18.10
C PHE A 372 32.50 17.09 18.43
N SER A 373 32.44 16.60 19.67
CA SER A 373 33.11 15.37 20.08
C SER A 373 32.14 14.19 19.97
N ARG A 374 32.41 13.25 19.06
CA ARG A 374 32.52 11.79 19.35
C ARG A 374 32.82 10.95 18.12
N HIS A 375 33.51 9.85 18.40
CA HIS A 375 34.22 8.93 17.52
C HIS A 375 33.35 8.09 16.57
N SER A 376 33.90 7.86 15.35
CA SER A 376 33.79 6.68 14.45
C SER A 376 32.37 6.29 13.96
N PHE A 377 32.11 5.89 12.71
CA PHE A 377 32.93 5.32 11.63
C PHE A 377 32.26 5.68 10.27
N LEU A 378 33.05 5.55 9.21
CA LEU A 378 32.81 5.98 7.82
C LEU A 378 31.70 5.19 7.09
N SER A 379 30.74 5.88 6.47
CA SER A 379 30.23 5.61 5.11
C SER A 379 29.30 6.75 4.66
N LEU A 380 29.62 7.34 3.51
CA LEU A 380 28.86 8.42 2.85
C LEU A 380 27.71 7.82 2.04
N HIS A 381 26.52 8.44 2.04
CA HIS A 381 25.67 8.69 0.85
C HIS A 381 24.49 9.62 1.24
N GLU A 382 24.33 10.74 0.52
CA GLU A 382 23.17 11.64 0.56
C GLU A 382 22.50 11.66 -0.84
N ASP A 383 21.15 11.62 -0.83
CA ASP A 383 20.07 11.54 -1.86
C ASP A 383 20.17 12.33 -3.21
N PRO A 384 19.25 12.11 -4.21
CA PRO A 384 18.10 11.18 -4.30
C PRO A 384 18.08 10.24 -5.54
N ALA A 385 17.26 9.18 -5.45
CA ALA A 385 16.71 8.29 -6.51
C ALA A 385 17.53 8.09 -7.79
N ILE A 386 18.48 7.16 -7.70
CA ILE A 386 19.44 6.79 -8.74
C ILE A 386 18.86 5.67 -9.61
N ILE A 387 18.80 5.85 -10.94
CA ILE A 387 19.04 4.72 -11.85
C ILE A 387 20.54 4.47 -11.72
N LEU A 388 20.93 3.28 -11.25
CA LEU A 388 22.32 2.94 -10.89
C LEU A 388 23.29 3.14 -12.06
N LEU A 389 23.75 4.38 -12.22
CA LEU A 389 24.97 4.74 -12.92
C LEU A 389 26.13 4.34 -12.04
N THR A 390 26.48 3.06 -12.10
CA THR A 390 27.64 2.55 -11.35
C THR A 390 28.90 3.07 -12.04
N LYS A 391 29.70 3.85 -11.30
CA LYS A 391 31.04 4.25 -11.72
C LYS A 391 31.94 3.02 -11.69
N LEU A 392 32.53 2.70 -12.83
CA LEU A 392 33.64 1.73 -12.92
C LEU A 392 34.94 2.51 -13.14
N GLU A 393 35.99 2.07 -12.47
CA GLU A 393 37.34 2.58 -12.73
C GLU A 393 37.80 2.11 -14.12
N CYS A 394 38.45 3.01 -14.84
CA CYS A 394 39.49 2.63 -15.79
C CYS A 394 40.80 2.55 -14.98
#